data_AF-A0A972QYY2-F1
#
_entry.id   AF-A0A972QYY2-F1
#
_cell.length_a   1.000
_cell.length_b   1.000
_cell.length_c   1.000
_cell.angle_alpha   90.00
_cell.angle_beta   90.00
_cell.angle_gamma   90.00
#
_symmetry.space_group_name_H-M   'P 1'
#
loop_
_entity.id
_entity.type
_entity.pdbx_description
1 polymer ?
#
loop_
_entity_poly.entity_id
_entity_poly.type
_entity_poly.pdbx_seq_one_letter_code
_entity_poly.pdbx_strand_id
1 'polypeptide(L)' 'MTNINDDKSTWAVGGGMFIGMGVGFFFLQESPLAFVGSMFIGLGLGLVTTPIISSKKERV' A
#
# COMPACT_ATOMS: atom_id res chain seq x y z
N MET A 1 -1.51 -21.80 -11.79
CA MET A 1 -1.04 -20.88 -12.83
C MET A 1 -1.08 -19.48 -12.23
N THR A 2 0.04 -19.02 -11.66
CA THR A 2 0.11 -17.74 -10.94
C THR A 2 0.27 -16.63 -11.98
N ASN A 3 -0.73 -15.77 -12.10
CA ASN A 3 -0.61 -14.59 -12.95
C ASN A 3 0.37 -13.64 -12.28
N ILE A 4 1.57 -13.50 -12.85
CA ILE A 4 2.64 -12.57 -12.42
C ILE A 4 2.12 -11.12 -12.23
N ASN A 5 0.95 -10.80 -12.78
CA ASN A 5 0.27 -9.52 -12.71
C ASN A 5 -0.40 -9.28 -11.35
N ASP A 6 -0.96 -10.34 -10.78
CA ASP A 6 -1.53 -10.33 -9.44
C ASP A 6 -0.42 -10.21 -8.39
N ASP A 7 0.75 -10.81 -8.64
CA ASP A 7 1.90 -10.68 -7.74
C ASP A 7 2.38 -9.23 -7.63
N LYS A 8 2.44 -8.50 -8.74
CA LYS A 8 2.92 -7.10 -8.75
C LYS A 8 1.95 -6.15 -8.05
N SER A 9 0.65 -6.39 -8.23
CA SER A 9 -0.41 -5.63 -7.56
C SER A 9 -0.43 -5.94 -6.06
N THR A 10 -0.36 -7.23 -5.70
CA THR A 10 -0.27 -7.68 -4.30
C THR A 10 0.95 -7.09 -3.59
N TRP A 11 2.09 -7.03 -4.28
CA TRP A 11 3.30 -6.36 -3.78
C TRP A 11 3.13 -4.85 -3.58
N ALA A 12 2.35 -4.16 -4.42
CA ALA A 12 2.10 -2.73 -4.26
C ALA A 12 1.26 -2.42 -3.02
N VAL A 13 0.24 -3.25 -2.73
CA VAL A 13 -0.55 -3.13 -1.48
C VAL A 13 0.30 -3.45 -0.27
N GLY A 14 1.06 -4.55 -0.33
CA GLY A 14 1.99 -4.93 0.74
C GLY A 14 3.02 -3.84 1.03
N GLY A 15 3.63 -3.28 -0.02
CA GLY A 15 4.60 -2.18 0.10
C GLY A 15 3.99 -0.90 0.70
N GLY A 16 2.80 -0.50 0.24
CA GLY A 16 2.07 0.65 0.80
C GLY A 16 1.74 0.47 2.29
N MET A 17 1.34 -0.74 2.69
CA MET A 17 1.06 -1.07 4.09
C MET A 17 2.34 -1.05 4.95
N PHE A 18 3.46 -1.59 4.45
CA PHE A 18 4.75 -1.52 5.14
C PHE A 18 5.26 -0.10 5.32
N ILE A 19 5.06 0.78 4.34
CA ILE A 19 5.40 2.21 4.44
C ILE A 19 4.51 2.89 5.49
N GLY A 20 3.19 2.68 5.44
CA GLY A 20 2.25 3.26 6.41
C GLY A 20 2.51 2.79 7.85
N MET A 21 2.89 1.51 8.01
CA MET A 21 3.29 0.92 9.29
C MET A 21 4.62 1.49 9.78
N GLY A 22 5.62 1.59 8.92
CA GLY A 22 6.95 2.13 9.26
C GLY A 22 6.88 3.59 9.72
N VAL A 23 6.16 4.43 8.95
CA VAL A 23 5.93 5.84 9.33
C VAL A 23 5.05 5.92 10.59
N GLY A 24 4.06 5.03 10.73
CA GLY A 24 3.20 5.00 11.89
C GLY A 24 3.96 4.76 13.19
N PHE A 25 4.92 3.83 13.22
CA PHE A 25 5.68 3.55 14.43
C PHE A 25 6.41 4.78 15.00
N PHE A 26 6.76 5.75 14.15
CA PHE A 26 7.29 7.05 14.58
C PHE A 26 6.25 7.91 15.30
N PHE A 27 4.98 7.86 14.87
CA PHE A 27 3.87 8.61 15.47
C PHE A 27 3.28 7.95 16.72
N LEU A 28 3.62 6.69 17.00
CA LEU A 28 3.11 5.94 18.14
C LEU A 28 3.48 6.60 19.48
N GLN A 29 4.60 7.32 19.53
CA GLN A 29 5.05 8.07 20.70
C GLN A 29 4.22 9.33 20.95
N GLU A 30 3.62 9.91 19.90
CA GLU A 30 2.87 11.17 19.96
C GLU A 30 1.37 10.91 20.14
N SER A 31 0.78 10.03 19.31
CA SER A 31 -0.63 9.70 19.38
C SER A 31 -0.97 8.40 18.61
N PRO A 32 -1.68 7.45 19.24
CA PRO A 32 -2.16 6.24 18.57
C PRO A 32 -3.07 6.55 17.36
N LEU A 33 -3.77 7.68 17.37
CA LEU A 33 -4.65 8.07 16.27
C LEU A 33 -3.86 8.45 15.00
N ALA A 34 -2.69 9.06 15.17
CA ALA A 34 -1.79 9.40 14.06
C ALA A 34 -1.16 8.14 13.44
N PHE A 35 -0.83 7.13 14.26
CA PHE A 35 -0.42 5.80 13.78
C PHE A 35 -1.48 5.15 12.89
N VAL A 36 -2.74 5.18 13.35
CA VAL A 36 -3.86 4.62 12.58
C VAL A 36 -4.07 5.40 11.28
N GLY A 37 -3.97 6.73 11.33
CA GLY A 37 -4.04 7.61 10.16
C GLY A 37 -2.98 7.29 9.11
N SER A 38 -1.71 7.12 9.50
CA SER A 38 -0.64 6.77 8.57
C SER A 38 -0.79 5.38 7.97
N MET A 39 -1.35 4.42 8.73
CA MET A 39 -1.72 3.10 8.21
C MET A 39 -2.79 3.20 7.12
N PHE A 40 -3.86 3.97 7.35
CA PHE A 40 -4.91 4.16 6.35
C PHE A 40 -4.40 4.89 5.10
N ILE A 41 -3.49 5.86 5.25
CA ILE A 41 -2.86 6.53 4.11
C ILE A 41 -1.98 5.56 3.30
N GLY A 42 -1.14 4.76 3.97
CA GLY A 42 -0.28 3.79 3.31
C GLY A 42 -1.07 2.70 2.57
N LEU A 43 -2.15 2.22 3.20
CA LEU A 43 -3.05 1.23 2.61
C LEU A 43 -3.87 1.84 1.47
N GLY A 44 -4.37 3.06 1.63
CA GLY A 44 -5.07 3.81 0.59
C GLY A 44 -4.20 4.03 -0.65
N LEU A 45 -2.95 4.45 -0.47
CA LEU A 45 -1.99 4.58 -1.58
C LEU A 45 -1.72 3.22 -2.24
N GLY A 46 -1.51 2.16 -1.47
CA GLY A 46 -1.31 0.81 -2.00
C GLY A 46 -2.48 0.33 -2.86
N LEU A 47 -3.71 0.56 -2.41
CA LEU A 47 -4.95 0.19 -3.12
C LEU A 47 -5.28 1.07 -4.33
N VAL A 48 -4.87 2.34 -4.34
CA VAL A 48 -5.03 3.21 -5.53
C VAL A 48 -4.00 2.84 -6.60
N THR A 49 -2.81 2.39 -6.18
CA THR A 49 -1.72 2.07 -7.11
C THR A 49 -1.93 0.73 -7.83
N THR A 50 -2.62 -0.24 -7.21
CA THR A 50 -2.94 -1.54 -7.82
C THR A 50 -3.76 -1.48 -9.12
N PRO A 51 -4.92 -0.81 -9.19
CA PRO A 51 -5.69 -0.71 -10.42
C PRO A 51 -4.95 0.08 -11.51
N ILE A 52 -4.10 1.04 -11.13
CA ILE A 52 -3.26 1.82 -12.08
C ILE A 52 -2.19 0.92 -12.71
N ILE A 53 -1.50 0.11 -11.90
CA ILE A 53 -0.50 -0.86 -12.38
C ILE A 53 -1.17 -1.93 -13.26
N SER A 54 -2.33 -2.43 -12.84
CA SER A 54 -3.10 -3.43 -13.60
C SER A 54 -3.58 -2.86 -14.95
N SER A 55 -4.16 -1.64 -14.96
CA SER A 55 -4.65 -0.98 -16.18
C SER A 55 -3.53 -0.61 -17.16
N LYS A 56 -2.34 -0.27 -16.66
CA LYS A 56 -1.18 0.04 -17.51
C LYS A 56 -0.60 -1.20 -18.19
N LYS A 57 -0.86 -2.40 -17.65
CA LYS A 57 -0.45 -3.67 -18.25
C LYS A 57 -1.41 -4.15 -19.35
N GLU A 58 -2.69 -3.82 -19.28
CA GLU A 58 -3.66 -4.20 -20.32
C GLU A 58 -3.47 -3.39 -21.62
N ARG A 59 -2.81 -2.23 -21.56
CA ARG A 59 -2.60 -1.31 -22.68
C ARG A 59 -1.24 -1.42 -23.39
N VAL A 60 -0.36 -2.32 -22.96
CA VAL A 60 0.97 -2.56 -23.57
C VAL A 60 1.04 -3.99 -24.06
#